data_AF-A0A951LEW3-F1
#
_entry.id   AF-A0A951LEW3-F1
#
_cell.length_a   1.000
_cell.length_b   1.000
_cell.length_c   1.000
_cell.angle_alpha   90.00
_cell.angle_beta   90.00
_cell.angle_gamma   90.00
#
_symmetry.space_group_name_H-M   'P 1'
#
loop_
_entity.id
_entity.type
_entity.pdbx_description
1 polymer ?
#
loop_
_entity_poly.entity_id
_entity_poly.type
_entity_poly.pdbx_seq_one_letter_code
_entity_poly.pdbx_strand_id
1 'polypeptide(L)'
;MLKQCLLNETASNFMLLMISLVCLIFPVKGQEQKLQVQADHISYLDNGTIRIGVNLDLGGAITYLSTSNSQVNLINSFDWGRQIQMSHYSGPVPFAPNGKQPTPTWAGLGWNPIQSGDCYGNRSKVLEHRNDGKELYTQCVPMQWPLNNEPGECTFECWIQLKGNTALVRSRLNNNRSDKTQYPARDQELPAIYTNAPWYRLMTYTGDKPFTGDALTTMPPAFPWVGWQGTENWAALVNEQNQGIGIWEPDTFSFIGGFTGKPGTGGPKDAPTGYIAPIRQEILDYNIPYEYDYVLIVGSLDEIRHTVYQIAPKNGLPDYHFIQDRQHWHYVNATDTGWPIQGELKVLLPKDDPQLIGPTNFWQAVAAPILYIEAAFQTGQTTAQIFWCGHGDASFTEAKSVSFEIKPDGQYHRYEVNLAASPQYQGSIIQLRFDPVFSGKAGDFVRIKSISFIKPKDVQ
;
A
#
# COMPACT_ATOMS: atom_id res chain seq x y z
N MET A 1 7.90 10.77 -3.45
CA MET A 1 8.76 11.19 -4.59
C MET A 1 8.21 10.57 -5.88
N LEU A 2 6.96 10.90 -6.25
CA LEU A 2 6.31 10.46 -7.49
C LEU A 2 6.25 11.67 -8.43
N LYS A 3 7.32 11.88 -9.19
CA LYS A 3 7.34 12.81 -10.33
C LYS A 3 7.79 12.03 -11.57
N GLN A 4 6.92 12.06 -12.56
CA GLN A 4 7.19 11.92 -13.99
C GLN A 4 7.73 10.56 -14.48
N CYS A 5 6.91 9.87 -15.27
CA CYS A 5 7.40 9.36 -16.55
C CYS A 5 6.26 9.36 -17.58
N LEU A 6 6.48 10.12 -18.65
CA LEU A 6 5.55 10.47 -19.73
C LEU A 6 5.45 9.33 -20.74
N LEU A 7 4.24 9.09 -21.26
CA LEU A 7 4.00 8.42 -22.53
C LEU A 7 3.70 9.50 -23.57
N ASN A 8 4.58 9.63 -24.57
CA ASN A 8 4.32 10.42 -25.77
C ASN A 8 3.49 9.58 -26.74
N GLU A 9 2.23 9.97 -26.95
CA GLU A 9 1.52 9.68 -28.19
C GLU A 9 1.67 10.88 -29.12
N THR A 10 2.29 10.69 -30.28
CA THR A 10 2.18 11.61 -31.41
C THR A 10 1.68 10.84 -32.62
N ALA A 11 0.41 11.04 -32.93
CA ALA A 11 -0.13 10.79 -34.26
C ALA A 11 -0.18 12.12 -35.03
N SER A 12 0.47 12.20 -36.19
CA SER A 12 -0.14 12.88 -37.36
C SER A 12 0.59 12.55 -38.67
N ASN A 13 -0.25 12.12 -39.61
CA ASN A 13 -0.13 12.03 -41.06
C ASN A 13 0.99 12.82 -41.75
N PHE A 14 1.66 12.19 -42.73
CA PHE A 14 1.73 12.74 -44.09
C PHE A 14 2.16 11.67 -45.13
N MET A 15 1.48 11.75 -46.28
CA MET A 15 1.97 11.46 -47.64
C MET A 15 1.92 10.02 -48.18
N LEU A 16 0.91 9.86 -49.05
CA LEU A 16 0.75 8.86 -50.09
C LEU A 16 2.00 8.82 -51.00
N LEU A 17 2.64 7.67 -51.14
CA LEU A 17 3.50 7.37 -52.29
C LEU A 17 3.22 5.93 -52.76
N MET A 18 2.56 5.81 -53.92
CA MET A 18 2.39 4.55 -54.61
C MET A 18 3.75 4.07 -55.15
N ILE A 19 4.18 2.88 -54.73
CA ILE A 19 5.20 2.11 -55.44
C ILE A 19 4.65 0.69 -55.64
N SER A 20 4.34 0.39 -56.89
CA SER A 20 3.92 -0.92 -57.38
C SER A 20 5.10 -1.90 -57.30
N LEU A 21 4.94 -2.99 -56.56
CA LEU A 21 5.82 -4.15 -56.70
C LEU A 21 4.96 -5.42 -56.78
N VAL A 22 4.94 -6.00 -57.98
CA VAL A 22 4.33 -7.29 -58.29
C VAL A 22 5.24 -8.38 -57.70
N CYS A 23 4.80 -9.05 -56.65
CA CYS A 23 5.42 -10.28 -56.15
C CYS A 23 4.50 -11.47 -56.36
N LEU A 24 5.03 -12.47 -57.05
CA LEU A 24 4.43 -13.73 -57.44
C LEU A 24 3.90 -14.51 -56.22
N ILE A 25 2.63 -14.90 -56.29
CA ILE A 25 1.95 -15.75 -55.29
C ILE A 25 2.33 -17.20 -55.57
N PHE A 26 3.05 -17.84 -54.63
CA PHE A 26 3.08 -19.30 -54.50
C PHE A 26 2.18 -19.70 -53.30
N PRO A 27 1.25 -20.66 -53.44
CA PRO A 27 0.43 -21.08 -52.33
C PRO A 27 1.24 -22.07 -51.46
N VAL A 28 1.75 -21.59 -50.32
CA VAL A 28 2.19 -22.46 -49.23
C VAL A 28 0.93 -22.93 -48.49
N LYS A 29 0.59 -24.21 -48.61
CA LYS A 29 -0.39 -24.87 -47.74
C LYS A 29 0.20 -24.98 -46.32
N GLY A 30 0.00 -23.95 -45.51
CA GLY A 30 0.21 -24.03 -44.06
C GLY A 30 -0.98 -24.72 -43.40
N GLN A 31 -0.75 -25.83 -42.70
CA GLN A 31 -1.71 -26.35 -41.74
C GLN A 31 -1.78 -25.35 -40.57
N GLU A 32 -2.94 -24.73 -40.35
CA GLU A 32 -3.23 -23.98 -39.13
C GLU A 32 -3.29 -24.94 -37.96
N GLN A 33 -2.21 -25.03 -37.17
CA GLN A 33 -2.30 -25.51 -35.81
C GLN A 33 -3.11 -24.48 -35.02
N LYS A 34 -4.39 -24.78 -34.76
CA LYS A 34 -5.18 -24.08 -33.76
C LYS A 34 -4.47 -24.20 -32.41
N LEU A 35 -3.81 -23.13 -31.97
CA LEU A 35 -3.44 -22.93 -30.57
C LEU A 35 -4.72 -23.08 -29.74
N GLN A 36 -4.84 -24.19 -29.01
CA GLN A 36 -5.86 -24.32 -27.99
C GLN A 36 -5.54 -23.27 -26.91
N VAL A 37 -6.40 -22.26 -26.79
CA VAL A 37 -6.39 -21.36 -25.66
C VAL A 37 -6.72 -22.22 -24.44
N GLN A 38 -5.70 -22.57 -23.67
CA GLN A 38 -5.87 -23.26 -22.39
C GLN A 38 -6.71 -22.34 -21.50
N ALA A 39 -7.85 -22.86 -21.03
CA ALA A 39 -8.68 -22.12 -20.08
C ALA A 39 -7.88 -21.82 -18.81
N ASP A 40 -8.00 -20.60 -18.29
CA ASP A 40 -7.31 -20.18 -17.06
C ASP A 40 -7.62 -21.15 -15.91
N HIS A 41 -6.59 -21.57 -15.17
CA HIS A 41 -6.76 -22.43 -14.00
C HIS A 41 -7.19 -21.60 -12.79
N ILE A 42 -8.50 -21.39 -12.63
CA ILE A 42 -9.08 -20.56 -11.57
C ILE A 42 -9.70 -21.42 -10.45
N SER A 43 -9.32 -21.14 -9.20
CA SER A 43 -10.00 -21.67 -8.01
C SER A 43 -10.98 -20.63 -7.47
N TYR A 44 -12.23 -21.04 -7.23
CA TYR A 44 -13.31 -20.15 -6.81
C TYR A 44 -13.76 -20.39 -5.37
N LEU A 45 -14.16 -19.32 -4.70
CA LEU A 45 -15.11 -19.34 -3.59
C LEU A 45 -16.39 -18.62 -4.00
N ASP A 46 -17.53 -19.15 -3.57
CA ASP A 46 -18.84 -18.58 -3.79
C ASP A 46 -19.71 -18.83 -2.56
N ASN A 47 -20.29 -17.77 -1.98
CA ASN A 47 -21.16 -17.87 -0.81
C ASN A 47 -22.65 -17.62 -1.14
N GLY A 48 -23.02 -17.62 -2.42
CA GLY A 48 -24.36 -17.32 -2.92
C GLY A 48 -24.69 -15.82 -3.02
N THR A 49 -23.82 -14.93 -2.52
CA THR A 49 -23.93 -13.47 -2.65
C THR A 49 -22.87 -12.91 -3.59
N ILE A 50 -21.60 -13.24 -3.33
CA ILE A 50 -20.47 -12.92 -4.21
C ILE A 50 -19.65 -14.17 -4.54
N ARG A 51 -18.97 -14.09 -5.67
CA ARG A 51 -18.03 -15.11 -6.15
C ARG A 51 -16.68 -14.47 -6.45
N ILE A 52 -15.63 -15.03 -5.86
CA ILE A 52 -14.25 -14.59 -6.06
C ILE A 52 -13.42 -15.74 -6.66
N GLY A 53 -12.49 -15.44 -7.54
CA GLY A 53 -11.64 -16.42 -8.19
C GLY A 53 -10.18 -15.97 -8.21
N VAL A 54 -9.29 -16.87 -7.81
CA VAL A 54 -7.83 -16.71 -7.91
C VAL A 54 -7.28 -17.54 -9.06
N ASN A 55 -6.36 -16.96 -9.83
CA ASN A 55 -5.72 -17.66 -10.94
C ASN A 55 -4.44 -18.37 -10.46
N LEU A 56 -4.46 -19.70 -10.45
CA LEU A 56 -3.35 -20.54 -10.00
C LEU A 56 -2.17 -20.55 -10.98
N ASP A 57 -2.37 -20.10 -12.21
CA ASP A 57 -1.29 -19.87 -13.16
C ASP A 57 -0.62 -18.50 -12.95
N LEU A 58 -1.19 -17.60 -12.13
CA LEU A 58 -0.69 -16.25 -11.86
C LEU A 58 -0.47 -16.03 -10.35
N GLY A 59 0.24 -16.96 -9.70
CA GLY A 59 0.60 -16.85 -8.28
C GLY A 59 -0.58 -16.79 -7.30
N GLY A 60 -1.80 -17.13 -7.73
CA GLY A 60 -2.99 -17.02 -6.90
C GLY A 60 -3.54 -15.59 -6.76
N ALA A 61 -3.19 -14.68 -7.68
CA ALA A 61 -3.79 -13.35 -7.72
C ALA A 61 -5.30 -13.44 -7.99
N ILE A 62 -6.09 -12.52 -7.41
CA ILE A 62 -7.53 -12.44 -7.66
C ILE A 62 -7.74 -11.83 -9.04
N THR A 63 -8.27 -12.63 -9.97
CA THR A 63 -8.58 -12.23 -11.36
C THR A 63 -10.07 -12.19 -11.64
N TYR A 64 -10.90 -12.63 -10.68
CA TYR A 64 -12.34 -12.65 -10.80
C TYR A 64 -13.01 -12.20 -9.51
N LEU A 65 -13.94 -11.27 -9.62
CA LEU A 65 -14.89 -10.92 -8.57
C LEU A 65 -16.22 -10.52 -9.23
N SER A 66 -17.33 -11.04 -8.72
CA SER A 66 -18.68 -10.69 -9.19
C SER A 66 -19.72 -10.98 -8.10
N THR A 67 -20.96 -10.52 -8.30
CA THR A 67 -22.12 -11.09 -7.58
C THR A 67 -22.34 -12.52 -8.06
N SER A 68 -22.74 -13.45 -7.19
CA SER A 68 -22.79 -14.89 -7.52
C SER A 68 -23.72 -15.24 -8.68
N ASN A 69 -24.78 -14.44 -8.89
CA ASN A 69 -25.75 -14.62 -9.95
C ASN A 69 -25.37 -13.91 -11.27
N SER A 70 -24.17 -13.33 -11.35
CA SER A 70 -23.70 -12.57 -12.50
C SER A 70 -22.46 -13.22 -13.12
N GLN A 71 -22.24 -12.95 -14.40
CA GLN A 71 -21.00 -13.29 -15.11
C GLN A 71 -20.13 -12.05 -15.36
N VAL A 72 -20.55 -10.89 -14.84
CA VAL A 72 -19.90 -9.60 -15.05
C VAL A 72 -18.72 -9.50 -14.08
N ASN A 73 -17.51 -9.75 -14.57
CA ASN A 73 -16.29 -9.64 -13.78
C ASN A 73 -15.91 -8.17 -13.55
N LEU A 74 -15.71 -7.80 -12.28
CA LEU A 74 -15.25 -6.48 -11.85
C LEU A 74 -13.77 -6.23 -12.21
N ILE A 75 -12.97 -7.29 -12.26
CA ILE A 75 -11.50 -7.20 -12.21
C ILE A 75 -10.90 -7.11 -13.61
N ASN A 76 -10.00 -6.15 -13.80
CA ASN A 76 -9.18 -6.05 -15.00
C ASN A 76 -8.04 -7.07 -14.94
N SER A 77 -7.62 -7.59 -16.08
CA SER A 77 -6.52 -8.56 -16.22
C SER A 77 -5.91 -8.48 -17.63
N PHE A 78 -5.74 -7.25 -18.13
CA PHE A 78 -5.19 -6.95 -19.44
C PHE A 78 -3.72 -7.38 -19.56
N ASP A 79 -2.94 -7.05 -18.54
CA ASP A 79 -1.56 -7.48 -18.33
C ASP A 79 -1.43 -8.04 -16.90
N TRP A 80 -0.20 -8.35 -16.49
CA TRP A 80 0.06 -8.94 -15.16
C TRP A 80 0.34 -7.89 -14.09
N GLY A 81 0.41 -6.61 -14.44
CA GLY A 81 0.39 -5.54 -13.45
C GLY A 81 -1.03 -5.29 -12.90
N ARG A 82 -2.07 -5.81 -13.54
CA ARG A 82 -3.47 -5.42 -13.29
C ARG A 82 -4.33 -6.57 -12.78
N GLN A 83 -4.41 -6.75 -11.48
CA GLN A 83 -5.29 -7.71 -10.80
C GLN A 83 -5.73 -7.10 -9.46
N ILE A 84 -6.29 -7.89 -8.53
CA ILE A 84 -6.09 -7.60 -7.10
C ILE A 84 -4.93 -8.47 -6.62
N GLN A 85 -3.81 -7.83 -6.25
CA GLN A 85 -2.56 -8.54 -5.96
C GLN A 85 -1.64 -7.82 -4.97
N MET A 86 -0.79 -8.59 -4.29
CA MET A 86 0.35 -8.07 -3.54
C MET A 86 1.42 -7.47 -4.49
N SER A 87 1.90 -6.28 -4.13
CA SER A 87 2.97 -5.56 -4.81
C SER A 87 3.73 -4.73 -3.76
N HIS A 88 5.01 -5.08 -3.56
CA HIS A 88 5.84 -4.50 -2.50
C HIS A 88 7.02 -3.73 -3.08
N TYR A 89 7.54 -2.76 -2.36
CA TYR A 89 8.60 -1.88 -2.84
C TYR A 89 9.72 -1.71 -1.81
N SER A 90 10.97 -1.88 -2.25
CA SER A 90 12.15 -1.61 -1.42
C SER A 90 13.30 -1.12 -2.30
N GLY A 91 14.38 -0.64 -1.67
CA GLY A 91 15.66 -0.53 -2.35
C GLY A 91 16.35 -1.89 -2.58
N PRO A 92 17.42 -1.92 -3.39
CA PRO A 92 18.02 -0.74 -4.04
C PRO A 92 17.19 -0.22 -5.21
N VAL A 93 17.46 1.02 -5.63
CA VAL A 93 16.77 1.71 -6.73
C VAL A 93 17.84 2.28 -7.67
N PRO A 94 18.01 1.74 -8.89
CA PRO A 94 17.35 0.55 -9.42
C PRO A 94 17.76 -0.75 -8.71
N PHE A 95 16.93 -1.79 -8.84
CA PHE A 95 17.28 -3.17 -8.45
C PHE A 95 17.75 -3.95 -9.68
N ALA A 96 19.00 -4.40 -9.65
CA ALA A 96 19.70 -5.03 -10.77
C ALA A 96 20.50 -6.28 -10.31
N PRO A 97 19.81 -7.34 -9.83
CA PRO A 97 20.46 -8.56 -9.38
C PRO A 97 21.01 -9.37 -10.56
N ASN A 98 21.96 -10.27 -10.30
CA ASN A 98 22.35 -11.33 -11.24
C ASN A 98 22.76 -10.84 -12.64
N GLY A 99 23.29 -9.62 -12.75
CA GLY A 99 23.67 -8.99 -14.03
C GLY A 99 22.49 -8.57 -14.90
N LYS A 100 21.24 -8.68 -14.43
CA LYS A 100 20.04 -8.21 -15.11
C LYS A 100 19.87 -6.70 -14.91
N GLN A 101 19.20 -6.06 -15.86
CA GLN A 101 18.83 -4.65 -15.78
C GLN A 101 17.31 -4.52 -15.84
N PRO A 102 16.71 -3.65 -15.03
CA PRO A 102 15.28 -3.39 -15.11
C PRO A 102 14.94 -2.70 -16.44
N THR A 103 13.71 -2.88 -16.92
CA THR A 103 13.19 -2.03 -17.99
C THR A 103 13.34 -0.54 -17.62
N PRO A 104 13.75 0.33 -18.56
CA PRO A 104 13.90 1.76 -18.27
C PRO A 104 12.62 2.40 -17.70
N THR A 105 11.45 1.98 -18.17
CA THR A 105 10.15 2.46 -17.71
C THR A 105 9.92 2.24 -16.22
N TRP A 106 10.40 1.12 -15.67
CA TRP A 106 10.09 0.68 -14.30
C TRP A 106 11.31 0.63 -13.37
N ALA A 107 12.47 1.13 -13.81
CA ALA A 107 13.70 1.12 -13.03
C ALA A 107 13.58 1.85 -11.66
N GLY A 108 12.72 2.87 -11.57
CA GLY A 108 12.47 3.63 -10.33
C GLY A 108 11.68 2.89 -9.25
N LEU A 109 11.08 1.74 -9.57
CA LEU A 109 10.36 0.93 -8.59
C LEU A 109 11.31 0.26 -7.59
N GLY A 110 12.55 -0.01 -8.00
CA GLY A 110 13.54 -0.72 -7.17
C GLY A 110 13.24 -2.21 -7.08
N TRP A 111 13.41 -2.79 -5.89
CA TRP A 111 12.98 -4.15 -5.58
C TRP A 111 11.46 -4.16 -5.54
N ASN A 112 10.82 -4.84 -6.49
CA ASN A 112 9.37 -4.86 -6.66
C ASN A 112 8.84 -6.24 -7.08
N PRO A 113 8.75 -7.20 -6.15
CA PRO A 113 8.04 -8.44 -6.40
C PRO A 113 6.53 -8.19 -6.47
N ILE A 114 5.88 -8.76 -7.49
CA ILE A 114 4.42 -8.75 -7.64
C ILE A 114 3.87 -10.17 -7.79
N GLN A 115 2.63 -10.37 -7.35
CA GLN A 115 2.06 -11.70 -7.17
C GLN A 115 1.83 -12.46 -8.48
N SER A 116 1.44 -11.79 -9.56
CA SER A 116 0.98 -12.44 -10.80
C SER A 116 2.11 -12.88 -11.75
N GLY A 117 3.16 -12.09 -11.90
CA GLY A 117 4.24 -12.28 -12.88
C GLY A 117 4.92 -10.98 -13.29
N ASP A 118 5.98 -11.05 -14.09
CA ASP A 118 6.75 -9.87 -14.51
C ASP A 118 6.20 -9.17 -15.77
N CYS A 119 6.76 -8.00 -16.11
CA CYS A 119 6.33 -7.23 -17.28
C CYS A 119 6.73 -7.86 -18.63
N TYR A 120 7.45 -8.99 -18.62
CA TYR A 120 7.96 -9.68 -19.81
C TYR A 120 7.16 -10.92 -20.17
N GLY A 121 6.19 -11.32 -19.36
CA GLY A 121 5.45 -12.54 -19.65
C GLY A 121 5.99 -13.79 -18.94
N ASN A 122 6.76 -13.68 -17.84
CA ASN A 122 7.03 -14.83 -16.94
C ASN A 122 6.15 -14.85 -15.66
N ARG A 123 5.41 -15.93 -15.47
CA ARG A 123 4.36 -16.06 -14.43
C ARG A 123 4.95 -16.43 -13.07
N SER A 124 4.35 -15.94 -11.99
CA SER A 124 4.67 -16.39 -10.63
C SER A 124 4.26 -17.84 -10.41
N LYS A 125 5.02 -18.54 -9.55
CA LYS A 125 4.80 -19.97 -9.29
C LYS A 125 4.04 -20.18 -8.00
N VAL A 126 2.86 -20.81 -8.09
CA VAL A 126 2.14 -21.32 -6.90
C VAL A 126 2.92 -22.50 -6.30
N LEU A 127 3.18 -22.42 -4.99
CA LEU A 127 3.81 -23.45 -4.18
C LEU A 127 2.77 -24.32 -3.47
N GLU A 128 1.70 -23.69 -2.99
CA GLU A 128 0.63 -24.36 -2.28
C GLU A 128 -0.72 -23.71 -2.60
N HIS A 129 -1.76 -24.54 -2.70
CA HIS A 129 -3.14 -24.11 -2.84
C HIS A 129 -4.03 -25.01 -1.98
N ARG A 130 -4.95 -24.40 -1.23
CA ARG A 130 -5.99 -25.10 -0.48
C ARG A 130 -7.31 -24.36 -0.68
N ASN A 131 -8.40 -25.10 -0.85
CA ASN A 131 -9.74 -24.53 -0.91
C ASN A 131 -10.72 -25.57 -0.37
N ASP A 132 -11.35 -25.28 0.76
CA ASP A 132 -12.32 -26.16 1.42
C ASP A 132 -13.77 -25.70 1.22
N GLY A 133 -13.99 -24.69 0.38
CA GLY A 133 -15.29 -24.04 0.15
C GLY A 133 -15.67 -22.98 1.18
N LYS A 134 -14.88 -22.80 2.26
CA LYS A 134 -15.06 -21.76 3.29
C LYS A 134 -13.90 -20.77 3.29
N GLU A 135 -12.69 -21.28 3.14
CA GLU A 135 -11.45 -20.53 3.01
C GLU A 135 -10.67 -21.00 1.78
N LEU A 136 -10.09 -20.04 1.08
CA LEU A 136 -9.17 -20.25 -0.01
C LEU A 136 -7.82 -19.72 0.40
N TYR A 137 -6.79 -20.53 0.23
CA TYR A 137 -5.41 -20.19 0.51
C TYR A 137 -4.53 -20.43 -0.70
N THR A 138 -3.60 -19.50 -0.95
CA THR A 138 -2.53 -19.66 -1.92
C THR A 138 -1.21 -19.18 -1.36
N GLN A 139 -0.13 -19.89 -1.69
CA GLN A 139 1.24 -19.44 -1.50
C GLN A 139 1.97 -19.44 -2.83
N CYS A 140 2.75 -18.40 -3.14
CA CYS A 140 3.56 -18.34 -4.35
C CYS A 140 4.95 -17.77 -4.12
N VAL A 141 5.83 -18.02 -5.09
CA VAL A 141 7.04 -17.20 -5.31
C VAL A 141 6.67 -16.12 -6.33
N PRO A 142 6.69 -14.83 -5.95
CA PRO A 142 6.39 -13.72 -6.86
C PRO A 142 7.53 -13.50 -7.85
N MET A 143 7.28 -12.70 -8.89
CA MET A 143 8.29 -12.26 -9.85
C MET A 143 8.59 -10.78 -9.66
N GLN A 144 9.84 -10.39 -9.89
CA GLN A 144 10.26 -8.99 -9.91
C GLN A 144 9.70 -8.30 -11.16
N TRP A 145 8.72 -7.42 -10.99
CA TRP A 145 8.03 -6.77 -12.10
C TRP A 145 8.94 -6.16 -13.17
N PRO A 146 9.97 -5.34 -12.82
CA PRO A 146 10.75 -4.64 -13.84
C PRO A 146 11.80 -5.51 -14.53
N LEU A 147 11.99 -6.78 -14.12
CA LEU A 147 13.07 -7.66 -14.58
C LEU A 147 12.51 -8.84 -15.38
N ASN A 148 13.30 -9.32 -16.35
CA ASN A 148 12.91 -10.49 -17.15
C ASN A 148 13.24 -11.79 -16.40
N ASN A 149 12.20 -12.54 -16.03
CA ASN A 149 12.25 -13.86 -15.43
C ASN A 149 13.11 -13.92 -14.17
N GLU A 150 12.95 -12.94 -13.26
CA GLU A 150 13.65 -12.90 -11.98
C GLU A 150 12.66 -13.12 -10.82
N PRO A 151 12.69 -14.28 -10.15
CA PRO A 151 11.88 -14.53 -8.97
C PRO A 151 12.25 -13.59 -7.81
N GLY A 152 11.26 -13.29 -6.96
CA GLY A 152 11.50 -12.62 -5.69
C GLY A 152 12.19 -13.55 -4.68
N GLU A 153 13.11 -13.00 -3.88
CA GLU A 153 13.66 -13.67 -2.70
C GLU A 153 12.69 -13.59 -1.52
N CYS A 154 11.46 -14.04 -1.73
CA CYS A 154 10.38 -14.01 -0.77
C CYS A 154 9.26 -14.98 -1.17
N THR A 155 8.31 -15.20 -0.28
CA THR A 155 7.03 -15.83 -0.62
C THR A 155 5.87 -14.92 -0.26
N PHE A 156 4.80 -15.02 -1.02
CA PHE A 156 3.53 -14.38 -0.74
C PHE A 156 2.51 -15.44 -0.33
N GLU A 157 1.75 -15.16 0.72
CA GLU A 157 0.61 -15.96 1.15
C GLU A 157 -0.66 -15.11 1.17
N CYS A 158 -1.78 -15.70 0.74
CA CYS A 158 -3.09 -15.06 0.70
C CYS A 158 -4.14 -16.02 1.24
N TRP A 159 -5.00 -15.54 2.15
CA TRP A 159 -6.17 -16.26 2.66
C TRP A 159 -7.42 -15.44 2.37
N ILE A 160 -8.47 -16.08 1.84
CA ILE A 160 -9.71 -15.42 1.44
C ILE A 160 -10.89 -16.15 2.08
N GLN A 161 -11.75 -15.39 2.76
CA GLN A 161 -13.04 -15.87 3.27
C GLN A 161 -14.17 -14.94 2.81
N LEU A 162 -15.34 -15.50 2.52
CA LEU A 162 -16.50 -14.74 2.05
C LEU A 162 -17.58 -14.63 3.13
N LYS A 163 -18.12 -13.43 3.36
CA LYS A 163 -19.23 -13.18 4.28
C LYS A 163 -20.19 -12.14 3.71
N GLY A 164 -21.42 -12.56 3.40
CA GLY A 164 -22.37 -11.68 2.70
C GLY A 164 -21.76 -11.14 1.41
N ASN A 165 -21.76 -9.82 1.23
CA ASN A 165 -21.16 -9.14 0.09
C ASN A 165 -19.67 -8.78 0.27
N THR A 166 -19.00 -9.33 1.28
CA THR A 166 -17.60 -9.03 1.60
C THR A 166 -16.66 -10.21 1.37
N ALA A 167 -15.44 -9.93 0.93
CA ALA A 167 -14.32 -10.85 0.97
C ALA A 167 -13.28 -10.32 1.96
N LEU A 168 -13.03 -11.06 3.03
CA LEU A 168 -11.99 -10.80 3.99
C LEU A 168 -10.72 -11.45 3.46
N VAL A 169 -9.66 -10.65 3.29
CA VAL A 169 -8.40 -11.12 2.72
C VAL A 169 -7.26 -10.81 3.66
N ARG A 170 -6.51 -11.83 4.06
CA ARG A 170 -5.22 -11.69 4.73
C ARG A 170 -4.11 -11.87 3.73
N SER A 171 -3.11 -11.02 3.78
CA SER A 171 -1.91 -11.08 2.94
C SER A 171 -0.66 -11.10 3.79
N ARG A 172 0.32 -11.90 3.39
CA ARG A 172 1.63 -11.99 4.05
C ARG A 172 2.75 -12.07 3.04
N LEU A 173 3.71 -11.16 3.15
CA LEU A 173 5.04 -11.27 2.58
C LEU A 173 5.96 -11.93 3.61
N ASN A 174 6.61 -13.03 3.26
CA ASN A 174 7.74 -13.56 4.01
C ASN A 174 9.03 -13.19 3.27
N ASN A 175 9.68 -12.11 3.71
CA ASN A 175 10.92 -11.65 3.08
C ASN A 175 12.10 -12.56 3.46
N ASN A 176 12.94 -12.91 2.51
CA ASN A 176 14.15 -13.71 2.75
C ASN A 176 15.26 -13.35 1.77
N ARG A 177 15.59 -12.06 1.71
CA ARG A 177 16.61 -11.53 0.80
C ARG A 177 18.00 -11.92 1.25
N SER A 178 18.86 -12.26 0.29
CA SER A 178 20.30 -12.45 0.53
C SER A 178 21.00 -11.14 0.91
N ASP A 179 20.56 -10.03 0.33
CA ASP A 179 20.96 -8.68 0.69
C ASP A 179 20.33 -8.24 2.02
N LYS A 180 21.18 -7.98 3.01
CA LYS A 180 20.80 -7.62 4.39
C LYS A 180 20.81 -6.12 4.65
N THR A 181 21.00 -5.31 3.61
CA THR A 181 20.96 -3.84 3.74
C THR A 181 19.56 -3.41 4.15
N GLN A 182 19.43 -2.65 5.25
CA GLN A 182 18.18 -1.98 5.57
C GLN A 182 18.04 -0.76 4.65
N TYR A 183 17.02 -0.79 3.80
CA TYR A 183 16.68 0.32 2.92
C TYR A 183 15.68 1.27 3.58
N PRO A 184 15.63 2.56 3.16
CA PRO A 184 14.59 3.47 3.62
C PRO A 184 13.19 2.94 3.34
N ALA A 185 12.23 3.36 4.18
CA ALA A 185 10.83 3.02 3.96
C ALA A 185 10.34 3.47 2.59
N ARG A 186 9.44 2.69 2.00
CA ARG A 186 8.74 3.03 0.77
C ARG A 186 7.25 2.79 0.93
N ASP A 187 6.48 3.50 0.10
CA ASP A 187 5.05 3.27 -0.07
C ASP A 187 4.82 1.82 -0.51
N GLN A 188 3.96 1.10 0.20
CA GLN A 188 3.49 -0.25 -0.10
C GLN A 188 2.03 -0.19 -0.55
N GLU A 189 1.64 -0.99 -1.54
CA GLU A 189 0.25 -1.14 -2.00
C GLU A 189 -0.43 -2.27 -1.24
N LEU A 190 -1.56 -2.00 -0.57
CA LEU A 190 -2.18 -2.91 0.40
C LEU A 190 -3.67 -3.23 0.14
N PRO A 191 -4.07 -3.86 -0.99
CA PRO A 191 -3.30 -4.19 -2.19
C PRO A 191 -3.53 -3.17 -3.31
N ALA A 192 -2.92 -3.39 -4.47
CA ALA A 192 -3.36 -2.77 -5.72
C ALA A 192 -4.66 -3.45 -6.22
N ILE A 193 -5.65 -2.65 -6.64
CA ILE A 193 -6.93 -3.13 -7.19
C ILE A 193 -7.16 -2.48 -8.54
N TYR A 194 -7.37 -3.29 -9.57
CA TYR A 194 -7.71 -2.83 -10.92
C TYR A 194 -9.11 -3.29 -11.35
N THR A 195 -9.97 -2.33 -11.71
CA THR A 195 -11.32 -2.61 -12.20
C THR A 195 -11.45 -2.40 -13.70
N ASN A 196 -12.39 -3.11 -14.31
CA ASN A 196 -12.74 -2.89 -15.72
C ASN A 196 -13.38 -1.50 -15.95
N ALA A 197 -13.37 -1.07 -17.20
CA ALA A 197 -13.83 0.26 -17.65
C ALA A 197 -15.19 0.75 -17.11
N PRO A 198 -16.22 -0.09 -16.85
CA PRO A 198 -17.48 0.38 -16.29
C PRO A 198 -17.35 1.00 -14.89
N TRP A 199 -16.35 0.60 -14.10
CA TRP A 199 -16.17 1.04 -12.70
C TRP A 199 -15.06 2.08 -12.61
N TYR A 200 -15.35 3.26 -13.15
CA TYR A 200 -14.36 4.33 -13.34
C TYR A 200 -14.48 5.47 -12.32
N ARG A 201 -15.56 5.52 -11.54
CA ARG A 201 -15.80 6.60 -10.58
C ARG A 201 -15.18 6.23 -9.24
N LEU A 202 -14.08 6.91 -8.92
CA LEU A 202 -13.36 6.73 -7.67
C LEU A 202 -13.95 7.63 -6.58
N MET A 203 -14.49 7.01 -5.53
CA MET A 203 -15.29 7.66 -4.49
C MET A 203 -14.72 7.34 -3.11
N THR A 204 -14.69 8.32 -2.21
CA THR A 204 -14.30 8.16 -0.79
C THR A 204 -14.80 9.34 0.04
N TYR A 205 -14.58 9.33 1.35
CA TYR A 205 -14.72 10.49 2.22
C TYR A 205 -13.33 11.07 2.56
N THR A 206 -13.15 12.36 2.31
CA THR A 206 -11.88 13.08 2.53
C THR A 206 -12.04 14.25 3.51
N GLY A 207 -13.16 14.32 4.23
CA GLY A 207 -13.43 15.39 5.18
C GLY A 207 -12.85 15.11 6.56
N ASP A 208 -13.05 16.05 7.49
CA ASP A 208 -12.47 16.02 8.84
C ASP A 208 -13.45 15.52 9.92
N LYS A 209 -14.62 15.01 9.52
CA LYS A 209 -15.67 14.45 10.39
C LYS A 209 -15.98 13.01 9.97
N PRO A 210 -15.00 12.09 10.08
CA PRO A 210 -15.18 10.73 9.60
C PRO A 210 -16.32 10.04 10.36
N PHE A 211 -16.99 9.10 9.69
CA PHE A 211 -18.06 8.27 10.25
C PHE A 211 -19.35 9.03 10.60
N THR A 212 -19.56 10.22 10.04
CA THR A 212 -20.78 11.02 10.27
C THR A 212 -21.80 10.96 9.12
N GLY A 213 -21.47 10.28 8.02
CA GLY A 213 -22.31 10.26 6.82
C GLY A 213 -22.21 11.52 5.97
N ASP A 214 -21.25 12.41 6.25
CA ASP A 214 -21.03 13.64 5.49
C ASP A 214 -20.62 13.37 4.03
N ALA A 215 -20.69 14.39 3.17
CA ALA A 215 -20.64 14.25 1.71
C ALA A 215 -19.37 13.54 1.21
N LEU A 216 -19.55 12.63 0.24
CA LEU A 216 -18.45 11.94 -0.43
C LEU A 216 -17.77 12.83 -1.47
N THR A 217 -16.50 12.56 -1.71
CA THR A 217 -15.68 13.20 -2.74
C THR A 217 -15.48 12.23 -3.90
N THR A 218 -15.59 12.73 -5.13
CA THR A 218 -15.16 12.02 -6.34
C THR A 218 -13.72 12.41 -6.65
N MET A 219 -12.81 11.43 -6.68
CA MET A 219 -11.42 11.67 -7.09
C MET A 219 -11.34 11.84 -8.61
N PRO A 220 -10.39 12.64 -9.11
CA PRO A 220 -10.24 12.85 -10.54
C PRO A 220 -9.84 11.54 -11.26
N PRO A 221 -10.41 11.26 -12.44
CA PRO A 221 -10.00 10.14 -13.29
C PRO A 221 -8.67 10.48 -13.96
N ALA A 222 -7.58 10.35 -13.20
CA ALA A 222 -6.25 10.80 -13.61
C ALA A 222 -5.27 9.64 -13.79
N PHE A 223 -4.35 9.83 -14.73
CA PHE A 223 -3.11 9.07 -14.85
C PHE A 223 -1.96 10.06 -15.13
N PRO A 224 -0.82 10.03 -14.41
CA PRO A 224 -0.51 9.16 -13.27
C PRO A 224 -1.50 9.28 -12.11
N TRP A 225 -1.56 8.24 -11.27
CA TRP A 225 -2.48 8.15 -10.14
C TRP A 225 -2.31 9.32 -9.17
N VAL A 226 -3.42 9.78 -8.59
CA VAL A 226 -3.42 10.85 -7.59
C VAL A 226 -3.47 10.27 -6.19
N GLY A 227 -2.83 10.94 -5.23
CA GLY A 227 -2.90 10.59 -3.82
C GLY A 227 -3.91 11.45 -3.06
N TRP A 228 -4.54 10.88 -2.04
CA TRP A 228 -5.44 11.59 -1.13
C TRP A 228 -5.45 10.98 0.27
N GLN A 229 -6.08 11.68 1.20
CA GLN A 229 -6.38 11.19 2.54
C GLN A 229 -7.83 10.72 2.64
N GLY A 230 -8.04 9.45 3.00
CA GLY A 230 -9.33 8.84 3.26
C GLY A 230 -9.54 8.67 4.75
N THR A 231 -10.21 9.62 5.40
CA THR A 231 -10.33 9.69 6.88
C THR A 231 -11.27 8.63 7.46
N GLU A 232 -11.98 7.89 6.61
CA GLU A 232 -12.78 6.71 6.97
C GLU A 232 -12.11 5.37 6.59
N ASN A 233 -10.85 5.39 6.12
CA ASN A 233 -10.06 4.22 5.73
C ASN A 233 -10.63 3.36 4.59
N TRP A 234 -11.47 3.94 3.72
CA TRP A 234 -12.00 3.22 2.56
C TRP A 234 -12.04 4.06 1.28
N ALA A 235 -12.05 3.40 0.13
CA ALA A 235 -12.33 3.99 -1.17
C ALA A 235 -13.07 2.99 -2.05
N ALA A 236 -13.75 3.45 -3.10
CA ALA A 236 -14.52 2.60 -4.00
C ALA A 236 -14.39 3.01 -5.46
N LEU A 237 -14.38 2.01 -6.35
CA LEU A 237 -14.56 2.19 -7.78
C LEU A 237 -15.95 1.71 -8.16
N VAL A 238 -16.80 2.64 -8.59
CA VAL A 238 -18.20 2.39 -8.93
C VAL A 238 -18.53 2.82 -10.35
N ASN A 239 -19.60 2.27 -10.90
CA ASN A 239 -20.15 2.66 -12.18
C ASN A 239 -21.11 3.86 -12.06
N GLU A 240 -21.79 4.20 -13.16
CA GLU A 240 -22.77 5.30 -13.21
C GLU A 240 -23.99 5.07 -12.31
N GLN A 241 -24.31 3.81 -12.01
CA GLN A 241 -25.39 3.40 -11.12
C GLN A 241 -24.94 3.25 -9.66
N ASN A 242 -23.75 3.76 -9.32
CA ASN A 242 -23.13 3.63 -7.99
C ASN A 242 -22.91 2.17 -7.55
N GLN A 243 -22.79 1.22 -8.47
CA GLN A 243 -22.49 -0.18 -8.16
C GLN A 243 -21.02 -0.47 -8.42
N GLY A 244 -20.35 -1.25 -7.57
CA GLY A 244 -18.96 -1.63 -7.79
C GLY A 244 -18.32 -2.34 -6.63
N ILE A 245 -17.04 -1.99 -6.40
CA ILE A 245 -16.20 -2.58 -5.36
C ILE A 245 -15.60 -1.47 -4.50
N GLY A 246 -15.71 -1.64 -3.19
CA GLY A 246 -14.99 -0.89 -2.17
C GLY A 246 -13.85 -1.70 -1.58
N ILE A 247 -12.82 -1.00 -1.13
CA ILE A 247 -11.74 -1.52 -0.30
C ILE A 247 -11.76 -0.79 1.03
N TRP A 248 -11.66 -1.54 2.12
CA TRP A 248 -11.35 -1.03 3.45
C TRP A 248 -10.13 -1.77 3.98
N GLU A 249 -9.12 -1.01 4.40
CA GLU A 249 -7.89 -1.52 5.03
C GLU A 249 -7.77 -0.82 6.38
N PRO A 250 -7.77 -1.57 7.51
CA PRO A 250 -7.75 -0.97 8.84
C PRO A 250 -6.54 -0.07 9.07
N ASP A 251 -6.79 1.13 9.60
CA ASP A 251 -5.75 2.11 9.94
C ASP A 251 -4.95 2.67 8.75
N THR A 252 -5.38 2.47 7.49
CA THR A 252 -4.78 3.15 6.34
C THR A 252 -5.57 4.39 5.93
N PHE A 253 -4.93 5.55 6.08
CA PHE A 253 -5.52 6.86 5.79
C PHE A 253 -5.03 7.45 4.48
N SER A 254 -3.99 6.89 3.88
CA SER A 254 -3.42 7.35 2.62
C SER A 254 -3.82 6.41 1.49
N PHE A 255 -4.22 6.94 0.35
CA PHE A 255 -4.59 6.17 -0.82
C PHE A 255 -3.99 6.79 -2.07
N ILE A 256 -3.78 5.96 -3.09
CA ILE A 256 -3.55 6.40 -4.47
C ILE A 256 -4.54 5.72 -5.41
N GLY A 257 -4.83 6.36 -6.54
CA GLY A 257 -5.88 5.88 -7.42
C GLY A 257 -6.17 6.79 -8.60
N GLY A 258 -7.02 6.30 -9.50
CA GLY A 258 -7.50 7.06 -10.64
C GLY A 258 -8.16 6.16 -11.68
N PHE A 259 -8.21 6.66 -12.91
CA PHE A 259 -8.73 5.93 -14.06
C PHE A 259 -7.91 6.29 -15.30
N THR A 260 -7.65 5.31 -16.16
CA THR A 260 -6.98 5.50 -17.44
C THR A 260 -7.77 4.88 -18.59
N GLY A 261 -7.72 5.50 -19.76
CA GLY A 261 -8.47 5.10 -20.95
C GLY A 261 -9.87 5.71 -21.03
N LYS A 262 -10.76 5.11 -21.84
CA LYS A 262 -12.14 5.57 -22.01
C LYS A 262 -13.08 4.91 -20.99
N PRO A 263 -13.80 5.68 -20.16
CA PRO A 263 -14.82 5.14 -19.26
C PRO A 263 -15.95 4.37 -19.96
N GLY A 264 -16.56 3.44 -19.22
CA GLY A 264 -17.86 2.85 -19.57
C GLY A 264 -17.78 1.46 -20.21
N THR A 265 -17.08 1.29 -21.33
CA THR A 265 -17.03 0.00 -22.05
C THR A 265 -15.63 -0.58 -22.10
N GLY A 266 -15.50 -1.83 -21.66
CA GLY A 266 -14.26 -2.61 -21.63
C GLY A 266 -14.36 -3.72 -20.60
N GLY A 267 -13.77 -4.87 -20.90
CA GLY A 267 -13.75 -6.04 -20.04
C GLY A 267 -12.35 -6.38 -19.52
N PRO A 268 -12.20 -7.58 -18.93
CA PRO A 268 -10.96 -8.01 -18.26
C PRO A 268 -9.71 -7.98 -19.15
N LYS A 269 -9.86 -7.98 -20.47
CA LYS A 269 -8.74 -8.02 -21.43
C LYS A 269 -8.63 -6.73 -22.25
N ASP A 270 -9.21 -5.64 -21.75
CA ASP A 270 -9.13 -4.31 -22.38
C ASP A 270 -8.24 -3.36 -21.55
N ALA A 271 -7.62 -2.40 -22.24
CA ALA A 271 -6.69 -1.45 -21.65
C ALA A 271 -7.31 -0.42 -20.67
N PRO A 272 -8.55 0.09 -20.84
CA PRO A 272 -9.12 1.04 -19.89
C PRO A 272 -9.35 0.39 -18.51
N THR A 273 -8.93 1.07 -17.45
CA THR A 273 -8.94 0.49 -16.10
C THR A 273 -9.07 1.57 -15.02
N GLY A 274 -9.84 1.25 -13.98
CA GLY A 274 -9.80 1.97 -12.71
C GLY A 274 -8.72 1.38 -11.82
N TYR A 275 -8.12 2.21 -10.97
CA TYR A 275 -7.09 1.78 -10.03
C TYR A 275 -7.30 2.42 -8.66
N ILE A 276 -7.17 1.62 -7.59
CA ILE A 276 -7.08 2.08 -6.21
C ILE A 276 -6.07 1.23 -5.44
N ALA A 277 -5.36 1.86 -4.51
CA ALA A 277 -4.55 1.18 -3.51
C ALA A 277 -4.56 1.98 -2.20
N PRO A 278 -4.88 1.34 -1.05
CA PRO A 278 -4.45 1.83 0.26
C PRO A 278 -2.91 1.82 0.30
N ILE A 279 -2.32 2.88 0.84
CA ILE A 279 -0.87 3.09 0.89
C ILE A 279 -0.38 3.24 2.33
N ARG A 280 0.66 2.49 2.66
CA ARG A 280 1.41 2.64 3.92
C ARG A 280 2.90 2.64 3.65
N GLN A 281 3.64 3.50 4.34
CA GLN A 281 5.10 3.48 4.29
C GLN A 281 5.63 2.43 5.26
N GLU A 282 6.57 1.61 4.78
CA GLU A 282 7.15 0.55 5.59
C GLU A 282 8.62 0.29 5.26
N ILE A 283 9.39 -0.07 6.29
CA ILE A 283 10.74 -0.63 6.19
C ILE A 283 10.63 -2.15 6.06
N LEU A 284 10.91 -2.67 4.87
CA LEU A 284 10.95 -4.11 4.63
C LEU A 284 12.36 -4.66 4.87
N ASP A 285 12.68 -5.01 6.12
CA ASP A 285 13.92 -5.72 6.44
C ASP A 285 14.02 -7.04 5.67
N TYR A 286 15.25 -7.51 5.43
CA TYR A 286 15.55 -8.65 4.58
C TYR A 286 14.83 -9.96 5.00
N ASN A 287 14.45 -10.07 6.28
CA ASN A 287 13.85 -11.24 6.93
C ASN A 287 12.47 -10.97 7.57
N ILE A 288 11.82 -9.85 7.24
CA ILE A 288 10.55 -9.49 7.88
C ILE A 288 9.39 -10.35 7.35
N PRO A 289 8.53 -10.91 8.24
CA PRO A 289 7.16 -11.26 7.90
C PRO A 289 6.32 -9.98 7.93
N TYR A 290 5.80 -9.55 6.80
CA TYR A 290 4.95 -8.37 6.69
C TYR A 290 3.51 -8.80 6.38
N GLU A 291 2.59 -8.46 7.27
CA GLU A 291 1.18 -8.85 7.19
C GLU A 291 0.28 -7.62 7.08
N TYR A 292 -0.79 -7.76 6.31
CA TYR A 292 -1.89 -6.80 6.27
C TYR A 292 -3.19 -7.50 5.90
N ASP A 293 -4.30 -6.94 6.38
CA ASP A 293 -5.64 -7.45 6.16
C ASP A 293 -6.48 -6.40 5.45
N TYR A 294 -7.37 -6.82 4.56
CA TYR A 294 -8.31 -5.91 3.93
C TYR A 294 -9.65 -6.58 3.64
N VAL A 295 -10.67 -5.74 3.44
CA VAL A 295 -12.01 -6.18 3.09
C VAL A 295 -12.41 -5.58 1.75
N LEU A 296 -12.68 -6.46 0.79
CA LEU A 296 -13.36 -6.10 -0.46
C LEU A 296 -14.86 -6.14 -0.22
N ILE A 297 -15.58 -5.09 -0.64
CA ILE A 297 -17.02 -4.96 -0.42
C ILE A 297 -17.69 -4.73 -1.77
N VAL A 298 -18.50 -5.67 -2.23
CA VAL A 298 -19.23 -5.55 -3.50
C VAL A 298 -20.63 -5.02 -3.24
N GLY A 299 -21.08 -4.03 -4.00
CA GLY A 299 -22.45 -3.52 -3.89
C GLY A 299 -22.58 -2.07 -4.31
N SER A 300 -23.65 -1.43 -3.82
CA SER A 300 -23.84 0.00 -3.99
C SER A 300 -22.85 0.82 -3.16
N LEU A 301 -22.58 2.05 -3.58
CA LEU A 301 -21.71 2.98 -2.83
C LEU A 301 -22.18 3.19 -1.39
N ASP A 302 -23.51 3.23 -1.17
CA ASP A 302 -24.10 3.36 0.16
C ASP A 302 -23.91 2.08 0.99
N GLU A 303 -24.08 0.90 0.39
CA GLU A 303 -23.82 -0.39 1.06
C GLU A 303 -22.34 -0.55 1.42
N ILE A 304 -21.44 -0.12 0.55
CA ILE A 304 -19.99 -0.13 0.81
C ILE A 304 -19.68 0.71 2.05
N ARG A 305 -20.08 1.99 2.05
CA ARG A 305 -19.82 2.89 3.19
C ARG A 305 -20.48 2.39 4.47
N HIS A 306 -21.73 1.94 4.38
CA HIS A 306 -22.46 1.41 5.52
C HIS A 306 -21.76 0.17 6.11
N THR A 307 -21.28 -0.73 5.27
CA THR A 307 -20.52 -1.91 5.70
C THR A 307 -19.26 -1.49 6.45
N VAL A 308 -18.52 -0.51 5.93
CA VAL A 308 -17.33 0.05 6.62
C VAL A 308 -17.72 0.58 8.00
N TYR A 309 -18.82 1.32 8.12
CA TYR A 309 -19.26 1.85 9.42
C TYR A 309 -19.62 0.76 10.44
N GLN A 310 -19.98 -0.45 9.99
CA GLN A 310 -20.26 -1.58 10.88
C GLN A 310 -18.99 -2.34 11.29
N ILE A 311 -17.99 -2.45 10.41
CA ILE A 311 -16.78 -3.26 10.65
C ILE A 311 -15.61 -2.45 11.17
N ALA A 312 -15.57 -1.15 10.90
CA ALA A 312 -14.47 -0.29 11.33
C ALA A 312 -14.44 -0.23 12.86
N PRO A 313 -13.28 -0.51 13.48
CA PRO A 313 -13.12 -0.36 14.91
C PRO A 313 -13.35 1.10 15.30
N LYS A 314 -13.94 1.32 16.47
CA LYS A 314 -13.98 2.65 17.09
C LYS A 314 -12.60 2.93 17.66
N ASN A 315 -11.68 3.31 16.79
CA ASN A 315 -10.28 3.49 17.15
C ASN A 315 -10.13 4.55 18.24
N GLY A 316 -9.26 4.24 19.20
CA GLY A 316 -8.82 5.18 20.21
C GLY A 316 -7.79 6.16 19.65
N LEU A 317 -7.21 6.95 20.55
CA LEU A 317 -6.05 7.77 20.20
C LEU A 317 -4.85 6.87 19.85
N PRO A 318 -3.90 7.35 19.04
CA PRO A 318 -2.68 6.62 18.75
C PRO A 318 -1.95 6.16 20.02
N ASP A 319 -1.61 4.87 20.05
CA ASP A 319 -1.01 4.17 21.20
C ASP A 319 0.09 3.22 20.71
N TYR A 320 1.29 3.75 20.49
CA TYR A 320 2.39 2.97 19.94
C TYR A 320 3.23 2.33 21.06
N HIS A 321 3.34 1.00 21.05
CA HIS A 321 4.20 0.19 21.92
C HIS A 321 5.05 -0.74 21.06
N PHE A 322 6.36 -0.50 21.05
CA PHE A 322 7.31 -1.17 20.17
C PHE A 322 7.76 -2.52 20.71
N ILE A 323 6.78 -3.38 21.00
CA ILE A 323 7.01 -4.68 21.63
C ILE A 323 7.54 -5.69 20.61
N GLN A 324 6.97 -5.70 19.43
CA GLN A 324 7.21 -6.74 18.42
C GLN A 324 7.54 -6.17 17.04
N ASP A 325 7.21 -4.90 16.78
CA ASP A 325 7.40 -4.26 15.48
C ASP A 325 7.56 -2.73 15.62
N ARG A 326 7.71 -2.05 14.48
CA ARG A 326 7.85 -0.59 14.39
C ARG A 326 6.52 0.15 14.41
N GLN A 327 5.40 -0.57 14.29
CA GLN A 327 4.07 0.01 14.03
C GLN A 327 4.14 1.10 12.95
N HIS A 328 4.85 0.78 11.86
CA HIS A 328 5.03 1.61 10.66
C HIS A 328 5.80 2.93 10.87
N TRP A 329 6.43 3.13 12.02
CA TRP A 329 7.40 4.20 12.20
C TRP A 329 8.62 3.96 11.32
N HIS A 330 9.08 5.02 10.65
CA HIS A 330 10.26 4.96 9.78
C HIS A 330 11.16 6.19 9.97
N TYR A 331 12.28 6.24 9.26
CA TYR A 331 13.38 7.11 9.61
C TYR A 331 13.87 8.02 8.48
N VAL A 332 14.27 9.23 8.83
CA VAL A 332 15.10 10.13 8.01
C VAL A 332 16.39 10.40 8.78
N ASN A 333 17.55 10.26 8.13
CA ASN A 333 18.87 10.41 8.76
C ASN A 333 19.14 9.54 10.01
N ALA A 334 18.27 8.57 10.28
CA ALA A 334 18.37 7.60 11.35
C ALA A 334 18.08 6.19 10.81
N THR A 335 18.37 5.18 11.62
CA THR A 335 18.11 3.76 11.34
C THR A 335 18.03 3.03 12.67
N ASP A 336 17.24 1.98 12.77
CA ASP A 336 17.27 1.11 13.94
C ASP A 336 18.19 -0.10 13.73
N THR A 337 18.12 -1.06 14.65
CA THR A 337 18.95 -2.26 14.62
C THR A 337 18.39 -3.40 13.74
N GLY A 338 17.31 -3.16 12.98
CA GLY A 338 16.68 -4.16 12.12
C GLY A 338 15.72 -5.11 12.84
N TRP A 339 15.02 -5.93 12.05
CA TRP A 339 14.10 -6.96 12.51
C TRP A 339 14.83 -8.21 13.06
N PRO A 340 14.34 -8.85 14.14
CA PRO A 340 13.10 -8.59 14.87
C PRO A 340 13.21 -7.49 15.93
N ILE A 341 12.11 -6.76 16.13
CA ILE A 341 11.95 -5.82 17.25
C ILE A 341 11.59 -6.61 18.52
N GLN A 342 12.21 -6.27 19.64
CA GLN A 342 12.07 -6.99 20.91
C GLN A 342 11.95 -5.99 22.08
N GLY A 343 10.73 -5.51 22.33
CA GLY A 343 10.41 -4.67 23.49
C GLY A 343 10.74 -3.19 23.36
N GLU A 344 11.55 -2.80 22.38
CA GLU A 344 11.97 -1.40 22.14
C GLU A 344 12.46 -1.20 20.71
N LEU A 345 12.35 0.04 20.20
CA LEU A 345 13.14 0.52 19.06
C LEU A 345 14.45 1.10 19.57
N LYS A 346 15.58 0.52 19.17
CA LYS A 346 16.90 1.15 19.34
C LYS A 346 17.27 1.90 18.06
N VAL A 347 17.05 3.20 18.05
CA VAL A 347 17.29 4.07 16.90
C VAL A 347 18.64 4.75 17.03
N LEU A 348 19.49 4.55 16.03
CA LEU A 348 20.81 5.17 15.89
C LEU A 348 20.67 6.56 15.27
N LEU A 349 21.39 7.54 15.83
CA LEU A 349 21.29 8.96 15.48
C LEU A 349 22.64 9.48 14.97
N PRO A 350 23.20 8.93 13.86
CA PRO A 350 24.58 9.21 13.46
C PRO A 350 24.78 10.53 12.71
N LYS A 351 23.69 11.22 12.35
CA LYS A 351 23.68 12.35 11.40
C LYS A 351 22.92 13.55 11.97
N ASP A 352 23.06 14.69 11.30
CA ASP A 352 22.21 15.85 11.53
C ASP A 352 20.75 15.57 11.19
N ASP A 353 19.84 16.21 11.94
CA ASP A 353 18.39 16.13 11.76
C ASP A 353 17.86 14.68 11.64
N PRO A 354 18.11 13.81 12.65
CA PRO A 354 17.54 12.46 12.68
C PRO A 354 16.07 12.51 13.09
N GLN A 355 15.22 11.88 12.31
CA GLN A 355 13.76 11.94 12.46
C GLN A 355 13.17 10.54 12.52
N LEU A 356 12.19 10.35 13.39
CA LEU A 356 11.26 9.24 13.38
C LEU A 356 9.92 9.78 12.88
N ILE A 357 9.40 9.22 11.80
CA ILE A 357 8.14 9.62 11.19
C ILE A 357 7.11 8.54 11.52
N GLY A 358 6.04 8.94 12.22
CA GLY A 358 4.94 8.03 12.55
C GLY A 358 4.04 7.75 11.34
N PRO A 359 3.24 6.68 11.38
CA PRO A 359 2.26 6.43 10.34
C PRO A 359 1.21 7.54 10.26
N THR A 360 0.58 7.66 9.09
CA THR A 360 -0.64 8.46 8.97
C THR A 360 -1.72 7.84 9.86
N ASN A 361 -2.41 8.67 10.61
CA ASN A 361 -3.54 8.32 11.46
C ASN A 361 -4.59 9.44 11.37
N PHE A 362 -5.59 9.46 12.25
CA PHE A 362 -6.53 10.57 12.34
C PHE A 362 -7.08 10.74 13.76
N TRP A 363 -6.89 11.92 14.36
CA TRP A 363 -7.47 12.24 15.66
C TRP A 363 -7.75 13.73 15.81
N GLN A 364 -8.61 14.09 16.77
CA GLN A 364 -8.86 15.48 17.13
C GLN A 364 -7.83 15.94 18.17
N ALA A 365 -7.16 17.07 17.91
CA ALA A 365 -6.17 17.66 18.81
C ALA A 365 -6.71 17.82 20.25
N VAL A 366 -7.97 18.26 20.37
CA VAL A 366 -8.64 18.46 21.66
C VAL A 366 -8.80 17.19 22.49
N ALA A 367 -8.80 16.02 21.85
CA ALA A 367 -8.88 14.74 22.53
C ALA A 367 -7.49 14.23 22.98
N ALA A 368 -6.40 14.77 22.44
CA ALA A 368 -5.04 14.27 22.58
C ALA A 368 -4.03 15.38 22.99
N PRO A 369 -4.26 16.12 24.09
CA PRO A 369 -3.47 17.30 24.42
C PRO A 369 -2.03 17.00 24.88
N ILE A 370 -1.77 15.78 25.37
CA ILE A 370 -0.49 15.36 25.97
C ILE A 370 -0.03 14.06 25.33
N LEU A 371 1.20 14.05 24.82
CA LEU A 371 1.88 12.86 24.31
C LEU A 371 2.84 12.33 25.38
N TYR A 372 2.80 11.02 25.63
CA TYR A 372 3.69 10.32 26.55
C TYR A 372 4.72 9.52 25.77
N ILE A 373 6.00 9.68 26.13
CA ILE A 373 7.12 8.97 25.49
C ILE A 373 7.91 8.25 26.58
N GLU A 374 8.05 6.92 26.48
CA GLU A 374 8.96 6.14 27.34
C GLU A 374 10.23 5.83 26.57
N ALA A 375 11.32 6.52 26.91
CA ALA A 375 12.56 6.44 26.16
C ALA A 375 13.82 6.63 27.04
N ALA A 376 14.94 6.09 26.57
CA ALA A 376 16.26 6.23 27.14
C ALA A 376 17.23 6.83 26.10
N PHE A 377 17.80 7.99 26.41
CA PHE A 377 18.65 8.73 25.49
C PHE A 377 20.12 8.57 25.86
N GLN A 378 20.96 8.34 24.85
CA GLN A 378 22.41 8.39 24.94
C GLN A 378 22.91 9.36 23.87
N THR A 379 23.13 10.61 24.24
CA THR A 379 23.54 11.68 23.33
C THR A 379 24.22 12.81 24.12
N GLY A 380 24.86 13.75 23.42
CA GLY A 380 25.31 15.02 24.00
C GLY A 380 24.23 16.10 24.09
N GLN A 381 23.03 15.87 23.54
CA GLN A 381 21.94 16.85 23.56
C GLN A 381 20.98 16.65 24.75
N THR A 382 20.31 17.73 25.13
CA THR A 382 19.33 17.76 26.25
C THR A 382 17.93 18.15 25.80
N THR A 383 17.69 18.26 24.49
CA THR A 383 16.42 18.71 23.94
C THR A 383 16.01 17.81 22.79
N ALA A 384 14.72 17.45 22.76
CA ALA A 384 14.07 16.75 21.66
C ALA A 384 12.82 17.53 21.23
N GLN A 385 12.24 17.18 20.09
CA GLN A 385 11.13 17.93 19.49
C GLN A 385 10.07 17.00 18.90
N ILE A 386 8.80 17.37 19.06
CA ILE A 386 7.67 16.71 18.42
C ILE A 386 7.05 17.67 17.43
N PHE A 387 6.83 17.18 16.21
CA PHE A 387 6.11 17.84 15.14
C PHE A 387 4.80 17.12 14.86
N TRP A 388 3.85 17.84 14.28
CA TRP A 388 2.61 17.25 13.77
C TRP A 388 2.19 17.85 12.44
N CYS A 389 1.45 17.06 11.67
CA CYS A 389 0.68 17.52 10.52
C CYS A 389 -0.80 17.53 10.87
N GLY A 390 -1.47 18.63 10.56
CA GLY A 390 -2.92 18.73 10.53
C GLY A 390 -3.50 18.19 9.22
N HIS A 391 -4.78 17.82 9.24
CA HIS A 391 -5.51 17.43 8.03
C HIS A 391 -5.48 18.57 7.00
N GLY A 392 -5.00 18.29 5.78
CA GLY A 392 -4.79 19.26 4.71
C GLY A 392 -3.41 19.95 4.69
N ASP A 393 -2.54 19.68 5.67
CA ASP A 393 -1.15 20.15 5.59
C ASP A 393 -0.37 19.37 4.53
N ALA A 394 0.55 20.06 3.85
CA ALA A 394 1.43 19.44 2.85
C ALA A 394 2.68 18.79 3.46
N SER A 395 3.15 19.28 4.61
CA SER A 395 4.37 18.82 5.26
C SER A 395 4.45 19.28 6.73
N PHE A 396 5.38 18.70 7.49
CA PHE A 396 5.78 19.21 8.80
C PHE A 396 6.34 20.63 8.69
N THR A 397 6.13 21.46 9.71
CA THR A 397 6.64 22.83 9.78
C THR A 397 7.08 23.18 11.19
N GLU A 398 8.05 24.08 11.33
CA GLU A 398 8.55 24.53 12.64
C GLU A 398 7.46 25.10 13.55
N ALA A 399 6.50 25.83 12.98
CA ALA A 399 5.40 26.41 13.73
C ALA A 399 4.47 25.35 14.36
N LYS A 400 4.43 24.14 13.80
CA LYS A 400 3.65 22.99 14.30
C LYS A 400 4.55 22.01 15.02
N SER A 401 5.24 22.51 16.05
CA SER A 401 6.11 21.71 16.89
C SER A 401 6.10 22.17 18.36
N VAL A 402 6.57 21.29 19.25
CA VAL A 402 6.90 21.59 20.65
C VAL A 402 8.20 20.87 21.00
N SER A 403 9.15 21.62 21.59
CA SER A 403 10.38 21.05 22.15
C SER A 403 10.20 20.71 23.62
N PHE A 404 10.92 19.70 24.09
CA PHE A 404 10.93 19.27 25.49
C PHE A 404 12.33 18.85 25.93
N GLU A 405 12.59 18.99 27.23
CA GLU A 405 13.86 18.58 27.82
C GLU A 405 13.94 17.05 27.96
N ILE A 406 15.09 16.48 27.60
CA ILE A 406 15.40 15.06 27.75
C ILE A 406 16.51 14.85 28.78
N LYS A 407 16.54 13.66 29.39
CA LYS A 407 17.62 13.22 30.29
C LYS A 407 18.53 12.22 29.55
N PRO A 408 19.71 12.66 29.06
CA PRO A 408 20.61 11.80 28.31
C PRO A 408 21.53 10.96 29.24
N ASP A 409 20.94 10.25 30.20
CA ASP A 409 21.66 9.43 31.19
C ASP A 409 21.68 7.92 30.85
N GLY A 410 21.17 7.57 29.67
CA GLY A 410 21.04 6.19 29.20
C GLY A 410 19.95 5.38 29.91
N GLN A 411 19.19 5.96 30.85
CA GLN A 411 18.11 5.30 31.59
C GLN A 411 16.73 5.62 30.99
N TYR A 412 15.77 4.74 31.24
CA TYR A 412 14.38 4.97 30.83
C TYR A 412 13.73 6.04 31.69
N HIS A 413 13.17 7.04 31.02
CA HIS A 413 12.30 8.04 31.62
C HIS A 413 10.99 8.12 30.85
N ARG A 414 9.97 8.63 31.53
CA ARG A 414 8.69 9.01 30.90
C ARG A 414 8.67 10.52 30.71
N TYR A 415 8.46 10.94 29.47
CA TYR A 415 8.35 12.35 29.09
C TYR A 415 6.88 12.66 28.79
N GLU A 416 6.37 13.73 29.41
CA GLU A 416 5.03 14.26 29.15
C GLU A 416 5.17 15.52 28.29
N VAL A 417 4.74 15.44 27.04
CA VAL A 417 4.85 16.54 26.07
C VAL A 417 3.48 17.18 25.90
N ASN A 418 3.31 18.40 26.43
CA ASN A 418 2.06 19.16 26.32
C ASN A 418 1.96 19.82 24.94
N LEU A 419 1.37 19.12 23.96
CA LEU A 419 1.17 19.64 22.61
C LEU A 419 0.19 20.82 22.60
N ALA A 420 -0.83 20.78 23.46
CA ALA A 420 -1.83 21.84 23.59
C ALA A 420 -1.27 23.17 24.12
N ALA A 421 -0.01 23.20 24.60
CA ALA A 421 0.69 24.45 24.90
C ALA A 421 0.97 25.28 23.63
N SER A 422 1.04 24.65 22.46
CA SER A 422 1.16 25.35 21.19
C SER A 422 -0.22 25.77 20.67
N PRO A 423 -0.44 27.06 20.33
CA PRO A 423 -1.69 27.50 19.71
C PRO A 423 -1.92 26.90 18.32
N GLN A 424 -0.88 26.28 17.73
CA GLN A 424 -0.97 25.61 16.43
C GLN A 424 -1.44 24.14 16.55
N TYR A 425 -1.56 23.60 17.76
CA TYR A 425 -2.09 22.26 18.00
C TYR A 425 -3.63 22.30 18.10
N GLN A 426 -4.31 22.31 16.96
CA GLN A 426 -5.76 22.43 16.88
C GLN A 426 -6.34 21.67 15.69
N GLY A 427 -7.64 21.37 15.75
CA GLY A 427 -8.37 20.67 14.68
C GLY A 427 -7.97 19.20 14.56
N SER A 428 -8.07 18.67 13.34
CA SER A 428 -7.76 17.28 13.02
C SER A 428 -6.26 17.12 12.72
N ILE A 429 -5.64 16.14 13.38
CA ILE A 429 -4.22 15.80 13.24
C ILE A 429 -4.11 14.44 12.56
N ILE A 430 -3.10 14.31 11.69
CA ILE A 430 -2.95 13.14 10.81
C ILE A 430 -1.61 12.43 10.96
N GLN A 431 -0.60 13.05 11.56
CA GLN A 431 0.73 12.45 11.62
C GLN A 431 1.60 13.11 12.68
N LEU A 432 2.49 12.31 13.28
CA LEU A 432 3.56 12.78 14.16
C LEU A 432 4.92 12.61 13.51
N ARG A 433 5.85 13.50 13.85
CA ARG A 433 7.28 13.32 13.65
C ARG A 433 7.97 13.57 15.00
N PHE A 434 8.89 12.70 15.36
CA PHE A 434 9.71 12.81 16.56
C PHE A 434 11.17 12.97 16.19
N ASP A 435 11.76 14.06 16.67
CA ASP A 435 13.17 14.38 16.49
C ASP A 435 13.86 14.18 17.84
N PRO A 436 14.61 13.08 18.03
CA PRO A 436 15.22 12.78 19.32
C PRO A 436 16.30 13.78 19.71
N VAL A 437 16.95 14.41 18.72
CA VAL A 437 18.01 15.42 18.83
C VAL A 437 18.01 16.29 17.58
N PHE A 438 18.56 17.50 17.63
CA PHE A 438 18.70 18.37 16.44
C PHE A 438 19.87 17.97 15.53
N SER A 439 20.95 17.46 16.11
CA SER A 439 22.21 17.14 15.45
C SER A 439 22.85 15.93 16.13
N GLY A 440 22.68 14.76 15.51
CA GLY A 440 23.26 13.51 15.98
C GLY A 440 24.73 13.37 15.59
N LYS A 441 25.37 12.35 16.16
CA LYS A 441 26.75 11.97 15.83
C LYS A 441 26.93 10.47 16.01
N ALA A 442 28.01 9.91 15.45
CA ALA A 442 28.32 8.50 15.61
C ALA A 442 28.37 8.11 17.10
N GLY A 443 27.60 7.08 17.46
CA GLY A 443 27.45 6.58 18.83
C GLY A 443 26.22 7.09 19.57
N ASP A 444 25.56 8.15 19.09
CA ASP A 444 24.31 8.62 19.68
C ASP A 444 23.14 7.68 19.32
N PHE A 445 22.27 7.41 20.30
CA PHE A 445 21.07 6.62 20.10
C PHE A 445 19.95 7.00 21.07
N VAL A 446 18.73 6.62 20.71
CA VAL A 446 17.58 6.58 21.62
C VAL A 446 16.99 5.17 21.62
N ARG A 447 16.63 4.67 22.80
CA ARG A 447 15.81 3.46 22.94
C ARG A 447 14.40 3.87 23.32
N ILE A 448 13.40 3.40 22.59
CA ILE A 448 12.02 3.85 22.75
C ILE A 448 11.15 2.62 22.95
N LYS A 449 10.39 2.60 24.04
CA LYS A 449 9.40 1.55 24.30
C LYS A 449 8.02 1.93 23.78
N SER A 450 7.63 3.20 23.93
CA SER A 450 6.31 3.67 23.54
C SER A 450 6.27 5.15 23.18
N ILE A 451 5.35 5.50 22.28
CA ILE A 451 4.91 6.86 21.95
C ILE A 451 3.39 6.82 21.94
N SER A 452 2.73 7.40 22.94
CA SER A 452 1.30 7.16 23.17
C SER A 452 0.57 8.39 23.70
N PHE A 453 -0.67 8.58 23.24
CA PHE A 453 -1.60 9.55 23.84
C PHE A 453 -2.40 8.97 25.02
N ILE A 454 -2.23 7.68 25.31
CA ILE A 454 -2.83 7.02 26.46
C ILE A 454 -1.89 7.18 27.64
N LYS A 455 -2.38 7.81 28.72
CA LYS A 455 -1.59 7.98 29.94
C LYS A 455 -1.13 6.60 30.45
N PRO A 456 0.18 6.37 30.62
CA PRO A 456 0.67 5.13 31.21
C PRO A 456 0.06 4.94 32.61
N LYS A 457 -0.37 3.72 32.93
CA LYS A 457 -0.73 3.40 34.31
C LYS A 457 0.54 3.50 35.16
N ASP A 458 0.41 4.10 36.34
CA ASP A 458 1.46 4.02 37.35
C ASP A 458 1.65 2.55 37.72
N VAL A 459 2.86 2.04 37.56
CA VAL A 459 3.20 0.70 38.03
C VAL A 459 3.34 0.83 39.55
N GLN A 460 2.38 0.27 40.29
CA GLN A 460 2.44 0.18 41.76
C GLN A 460 3.51 -0.80 42.21
#